data_AF-A0A2N2CDV4-F1
#
_entry.id   AF-A0A2N2CDV4-F1
#
_cell.length_a   1.000
_cell.length_b   1.000
_cell.length_c   1.000
_cell.angle_alpha   90.00
_cell.angle_beta   90.00
_cell.angle_gamma   90.00
#
_symmetry.space_group_name_H-M   'P 1'
#
loop_
_entity.id
_entity.type
_entity.pdbx_description
1 polymer ?
#
loop_
_entity_poly.entity_id
_entity_poly.type
_entity_poly.pdbx_seq_one_letter_code
_entity_poly.pdbx_strand_id
1 'polypeptide(L)' 'MTGKMYVDVIVHHQTDGKIKPLVIIWKNGVKYAIDKVTQIVPAASLKAGGAGIRYTCIIQGARRYLFLEDDRWFIEKGD' A
#
# COMPACT_ATOMS: atom_id res chain seq x y z
N MET A 1 -10.63 16.14 0.42
CA MET A 1 -9.20 16.46 0.64
C MET A 1 -8.36 15.31 0.08
N THR A 2 -7.75 15.53 -1.07
CA THR A 2 -6.77 14.62 -1.67
C THR A 2 -5.46 14.67 -0.89
N GLY A 3 -4.76 13.54 -0.75
CA GLY A 3 -3.45 13.51 -0.11
C GLY A 3 -3.01 12.13 0.34
N LYS A 4 -1.74 12.01 0.70
CA LYS A 4 -1.15 10.76 1.19
C LYS A 4 -1.63 10.48 2.61
N MET A 5 -1.98 9.22 2.88
CA MET A 5 -2.11 8.72 4.24
C MET A 5 -1.05 7.67 4.49
N TYR A 6 -0.01 8.06 5.22
CA TYR A 6 1.01 7.13 5.68
C TYR A 6 0.43 6.15 6.70
N VAL A 7 0.81 4.89 6.56
CA VAL A 7 0.33 3.75 7.36
C VAL A 7 1.49 2.82 7.67
N ASP A 8 1.42 2.11 8.80
CA ASP A 8 2.36 1.03 9.04
C ASP A 8 1.94 -0.19 8.22
N VAL A 9 2.93 -0.93 7.73
CA VAL A 9 2.71 -2.13 6.92
C VAL A 9 3.60 -3.25 7.42
N ILE A 10 2.99 -4.39 7.73
CA ILE A 10 3.73 -5.63 7.96
C ILE A 10 4.05 -6.22 6.59
N VAL A 11 5.33 -6.38 6.31
CA VAL A 11 5.85 -6.88 5.03
C VAL A 11 6.66 -8.15 5.22
N HIS A 12 6.68 -9.00 4.20
CA HIS A 12 7.64 -10.09 4.07
C HIS A 12 8.66 -9.70 3.00
N HIS A 13 9.91 -9.52 3.43
CA HIS A 13 11.05 -9.40 2.53
C HIS A 13 11.47 -10.80 2.10
N GLN A 14 11.33 -11.07 0.82
CA GLN A 14 11.63 -12.37 0.23
C GLN A 14 13.12 -12.46 -0.12
N THR A 15 13.63 -13.69 -0.20
CA THR A 15 15.05 -13.95 -0.54
C THR A 15 15.45 -13.49 -1.94
N ASP A 16 14.48 -13.28 -2.83
CA ASP A 16 14.69 -12.72 -4.18
C ASP A 16 14.67 -11.18 -4.21
N GLY A 17 14.62 -10.52 -3.05
CA GLY A 17 14.59 -9.07 -2.91
C GLY A 17 13.21 -8.44 -3.10
N LYS A 18 12.16 -9.21 -3.40
CA LYS A 18 10.80 -8.66 -3.49
C LYS A 18 10.23 -8.40 -2.09
N ILE A 19 9.47 -7.33 -1.98
CA ILE A 19 8.72 -6.98 -0.77
C ILE A 19 7.26 -7.33 -0.99
N LYS A 20 6.72 -8.22 -0.16
CA LYS A 20 5.30 -8.59 -0.18
C LYS A 20 4.58 -7.99 1.04
N PRO A 21 3.69 -7.00 0.87
CA PRO A 21 2.89 -6.50 1.97
C PRO A 21 1.85 -7.54 2.40
N LEU A 22 1.66 -7.68 3.72
CA LEU A 22 0.78 -8.67 4.34
C LEU A 22 -0.37 -8.03 5.12
N VAL A 23 -0.11 -6.94 5.85
CA VAL A 23 -1.10 -6.27 6.71
C VAL A 23 -0.88 -4.77 6.67
N ILE A 24 -1.96 -4.01 6.54
CA ILE A 24 -1.97 -2.56 6.79
C ILE A 24 -2.45 -2.34 8.23
N ILE A 25 -1.72 -1.52 9.00
CA ILE A 25 -2.16 -1.06 10.31
C ILE A 25 -2.65 0.38 10.14
N TRP A 26 -3.95 0.56 10.34
CA TRP A 26 -4.59 1.87 10.22
C TRP A 26 -4.30 2.73 11.44
N LYS A 27 -4.55 4.04 11.34
CA LYS A 27 -4.20 5.03 12.38
C LYS A 27 -4.77 4.74 13.78
N ASN A 28 -5.87 4.01 13.84
CA ASN A 28 -6.52 3.59 15.08
C ASN A 28 -5.98 2.24 15.61
N GLY A 29 -4.90 1.71 15.03
CA GLY A 29 -4.31 0.41 15.38
C GLY A 29 -5.02 -0.79 14.75
N VAL A 30 -6.12 -0.59 14.01
CA VAL A 30 -6.85 -1.68 13.38
C VAL A 30 -6.02 -2.28 12.24
N LYS A 31 -5.94 -3.61 12.24
CA LYS A 31 -5.18 -4.39 11.26
C LYS A 31 -6.09 -4.87 10.14
N TYR A 32 -5.68 -4.61 8.90
CA TYR A 32 -6.34 -5.07 7.70
C TYR A 32 -5.41 -6.01 6.95
N ALA A 33 -5.76 -7.30 6.92
CA ALA A 33 -5.01 -8.29 6.16
C ALA A 33 -5.16 -8.04 4.65
N ILE A 34 -4.06 -8.19 3.91
CA ILE A 34 -4.06 -8.15 2.45
C ILE A 34 -4.31 -9.57 1.95
N ASP A 35 -5.49 -9.80 1.38
CA ASP A 35 -5.91 -11.10 0.85
C ASP A 35 -5.01 -11.49 -0.33
N LYS A 36 -4.74 -10.52 -1.22
CA LYS A 36 -3.95 -10.74 -2.44
C LYS A 36 -3.28 -9.47 -2.92
N VAL A 37 -2.07 -9.59 -3.44
CA VAL A 37 -1.42 -8.56 -4.27
C VAL A 37 -1.53 -9.02 -5.72
N THR A 38 -2.18 -8.23 -6.58
CA THR A 38 -2.45 -8.61 -7.97
C THR A 38 -1.51 -7.94 -8.97
N GLN A 39 -0.87 -6.83 -8.60
CA GLN A 39 0.04 -6.10 -9.46
C GLN A 39 1.04 -5.28 -8.63
N ILE A 40 2.28 -5.22 -9.08
CA ILE A 40 3.35 -4.41 -8.49
C ILE A 40 4.06 -3.67 -9.63
N VAL A 41 3.92 -2.35 -9.69
CA VAL A 41 4.49 -1.53 -10.78
C VAL A 41 4.96 -0.16 -10.28
N PRO A 42 5.99 0.45 -10.89
CA PRO A 42 6.24 1.88 -10.73
C PRO A 42 5.02 2.68 -11.19
N ALA A 43 4.53 3.60 -10.37
CA ALA A 43 3.40 4.45 -10.72
C ALA A 43 3.43 5.78 -9.95
N ALA A 44 2.93 6.83 -10.59
CA ALA A 44 2.56 8.06 -9.90
C ALA A 44 1.21 7.87 -9.19
N SER A 45 1.08 8.41 -7.98
CA SER A 45 -0.22 8.58 -7.33
C SER A 45 -0.92 9.80 -7.91
N LEU A 46 -1.87 9.55 -8.81
CA LEU A 46 -2.61 10.60 -9.50
C LEU A 46 -3.54 11.38 -8.55
N LYS A 47 -3.99 10.75 -7.45
CA LYS A 47 -4.89 11.38 -6.47
C LYS A 47 -4.14 12.09 -5.34
N ALA A 48 -3.10 11.49 -4.78
CA ALA A 48 -2.43 12.01 -3.59
C ALA A 48 -1.18 12.86 -3.89
N GLY A 49 -0.71 12.87 -5.14
CA GLY A 49 0.65 13.28 -5.48
C GLY A 49 1.66 12.23 -5.00
N GLY A 50 2.84 12.17 -5.60
CA GLY A 50 3.90 11.20 -5.27
C GLY A 50 4.16 10.17 -6.37
N ALA A 51 5.32 9.53 -6.31
CA ALA A 51 5.76 8.52 -7.27
C ALA A 51 6.54 7.43 -6.54
N GLY A 52 6.23 6.16 -6.84
CA GLY A 52 6.87 5.04 -6.17
C GLY A 52 6.41 3.70 -6.73
N ILE A 53 6.58 2.63 -5.96
CA ILE A 53 6.06 1.32 -6.33
C ILE A 53 4.63 1.19 -5.83
N ARG A 54 3.67 1.01 -6.75
CA ARG A 54 2.28 0.76 -6.43
C ARG A 54 1.98 -0.74 -6.40
N TYR A 55 1.42 -1.16 -5.29
CA TYR A 55 0.85 -2.46 -5.03
C TYR A 55 -0.66 -2.38 -5.17
N THR A 56 -1.21 -3.10 -6.16
CA THR A 56 -2.66 -3.34 -6.23
C THR A 56 -3.00 -4.48 -5.29
N CYS A 57 -3.69 -4.15 -4.19
CA CYS A 57 -4.04 -5.07 -3.12
C CYS A 57 -5.54 -5.35 -3.12
N ILE A 58 -5.92 -6.56 -2.73
CA ILE A 58 -7.28 -6.93 -2.35
C ILE A 58 -7.32 -7.02 -0.83
N ILE A 59 -8.23 -6.28 -0.22
CA ILE A 59 -8.44 -6.22 1.23
C ILE A 59 -9.93 -6.34 1.47
N GLN A 60 -10.35 -7.41 2.16
CA GLN A 60 -11.76 -7.74 2.37
C GLN A 60 -12.55 -7.77 1.05
N GLY A 61 -11.94 -8.34 0.01
CA GLY A 61 -12.53 -8.42 -1.34
C GLY A 61 -12.54 -7.11 -2.14
N ALA A 62 -12.16 -5.97 -1.56
CA ALA A 62 -12.11 -4.68 -2.25
C ALA A 62 -10.70 -4.36 -2.76
N ARG A 63 -10.60 -3.84 -3.99
CA ARG A 63 -9.33 -3.37 -4.55
C ARG A 63 -8.89 -2.05 -3.89
N ARG A 64 -7.65 -2.00 -3.43
CA ARG A 64 -7.00 -0.81 -2.86
C ARG A 64 -5.61 -0.64 -3.45
N TYR A 65 -5.13 0.60 -3.49
CA TYR A 65 -3.76 0.91 -3.91
C TYR A 65 -2.92 1.30 -2.70
N LEU A 66 -1.80 0.60 -2.57
CA LEU A 66 -0.79 0.84 -1.55
C LEU A 66 0.51 1.23 -2.26
N PHE A 67 1.15 2.30 -1.84
CA PHE A 67 2.34 2.85 -2.47
C PHE A 67 3.52 2.81 -1.51
N LEU A 68 4.70 2.47 -2.03
CA LEU A 68 5.99 2.58 -1.36
C LEU A 68 6.80 3.69 -2.05
N GLU A 69 7.08 4.76 -1.32
CA GLU A 69 7.85 5.93 -1.76
C GLU A 69 8.86 6.32 -0.68
N ASP A 70 10.14 6.43 -1.03
CA ASP A 70 11.24 6.76 -0.11
C ASP A 70 11.16 5.96 1.21
N ASP A 71 11.01 4.65 1.09
CA ASP A 71 10.85 3.69 2.20
C ASP A 71 9.63 3.93 3.11
N ARG A 72 8.67 4.76 2.69
CA ARG A 72 7.42 5.03 3.41
C ARG A 72 6.22 4.49 2.65
N TRP A 73 5.33 3.84 3.41
CA TRP A 73 4.09 3.29 2.89
C TRP A 73 2.95 4.29 3.02
N PHE A 74 2.20 4.50 1.95
CA PHE A 74 0.98 5.31 1.99
C PHE A 74 -0.14 4.73 1.13
N ILE A 75 -1.37 5.08 1.50
CA ILE A 75 -2.53 4.94 0.63
C ILE A 75 -3.08 6.31 0.24
N GLU A 76 -3.87 6.35 -0.82
CA GLU A 76 -4.56 7.57 -1.25
C GLU A 76 -5.76 7.87 -0.33
N LYS A 77 -5.89 9.12 0.13
CA LYS A 77 -7.12 9.57 0.80
C LYS A 77 -8.24 9.73 -0.23
N GLY A 78 -9.35 9.03 -0.04
CA GLY A 78 -10.58 9.19 -0.81
C GLY A 78 -10.87 8.05 -1.78
N ASP A 79 -11.71 7.12 -1.30
CA ASP A 79 -12.96 6.76 -1.96
C ASP A 79 -14.08 6.87 -0.91
#